data_AF-G8LYT8-F1
#
_entry.id   AF-G8LYT8-F1
#
_cell.length_a   1.000
_cell.length_b   1.000
_cell.length_c   1.000
_cell.angle_alpha   90.00
_cell.angle_beta   90.00
_cell.angle_gamma   90.00
#
_symmetry.space_group_name_H-M   'P 1'
#
loop_
_entity.id
_entity.type
_entity.pdbx_description
1 polymer ?
#
loop_
_entity_poly.entity_id
_entity_poly.type
_entity_poly.pdbx_seq_one_letter_code
_entity_poly.pdbx_strand_id
1 'polypeptide(L)'
;MGSPGEGNAWHHIVEQSQIKKSGFAPTQIHNTNNLIAVDKATHAKISGYYNTSTFQFTNCLKVRDWLAGQSFEAQYEFGLKVLRDFGVII
;
A
#
# COMPACT_ATOMS: atom_id res chain seq x y z
N MET A 1 -1.27 -16.33 8.53
CA MET A 1 -2.43 -15.47 8.87
C MET A 1 -3.70 -16.22 8.51
N GLY A 2 -4.77 -15.97 9.26
CA GLY A 2 -6.12 -16.47 8.93
C GLY A 2 -6.77 -15.68 7.79
N SER A 3 -8.04 -15.99 7.53
CA SER A 3 -8.88 -15.28 6.56
C SER A 3 -9.06 -13.79 6.95
N PRO A 4 -9.04 -12.84 6.00
CA PRO A 4 -9.38 -11.42 6.24
C PRO A 4 -10.89 -11.18 6.42
N GLY A 5 -11.70 -12.26 6.46
CA GLY A 5 -13.15 -12.20 6.40
C GLY A 5 -13.67 -12.41 4.98
N GLU A 6 -14.93 -12.84 4.87
CA GLU A 6 -15.60 -13.01 3.58
C GLU A 6 -15.66 -11.67 2.83
N GLY A 7 -15.44 -11.70 1.51
CA GLY A 7 -15.42 -10.49 0.67
C GLY A 7 -14.13 -9.65 0.74
N ASN A 8 -13.26 -9.89 1.72
CA ASN A 8 -12.05 -9.09 1.95
C ASN A 8 -10.77 -9.72 1.39
N ALA A 9 -9.72 -8.90 1.33
CA ALA A 9 -8.33 -9.26 1.08
C ALA A 9 -7.42 -8.57 2.11
N TRP A 10 -6.31 -9.21 2.45
CA TRP A 10 -5.26 -8.56 3.23
C TRP A 10 -4.53 -7.53 2.36
N HIS A 11 -4.60 -6.27 2.77
CA HIS A 11 -3.87 -5.17 2.17
C HIS A 11 -2.63 -4.84 3.01
N HIS A 12 -1.47 -4.67 2.36
CA HIS A 12 -0.29 -4.15 3.03
C HIS A 12 -0.29 -2.62 2.96
N ILE A 13 -0.21 -1.94 4.11
CA ILE A 13 -0.20 -0.46 4.17
C ILE A 13 1.04 0.08 3.44
N VAL A 14 2.21 -0.51 3.70
CA VAL A 14 3.41 -0.41 2.85
C VAL A 14 3.47 -1.63 1.94
N GLU A 15 3.39 -1.43 0.63
CA GLU A 15 3.26 -2.52 -0.36
C GLU A 15 4.39 -3.57 -0.26
N GLN A 16 4.03 -4.84 -0.42
CA GLN A 16 5.00 -5.96 -0.42
C GLN A 16 6.15 -5.78 -1.43
N SER A 17 5.91 -5.12 -2.57
CA SER A 17 6.95 -4.85 -3.57
C SER A 17 8.11 -4.00 -3.04
N GLN A 18 7.92 -3.28 -1.93
CA GLN A 18 8.92 -2.40 -1.34
C GLN A 18 10.07 -3.15 -0.70
N ILE A 19 9.93 -4.46 -0.45
CA ILE A 19 11.06 -5.35 -0.15
C ILE A 19 12.11 -5.27 -1.26
N LYS A 20 11.67 -5.32 -2.53
CA LYS A 20 12.57 -5.26 -3.69
C LYS A 20 12.86 -3.82 -4.14
N LYS A 21 11.88 -2.92 -4.06
CA LYS A 21 12.00 -1.54 -4.57
C LYS A 21 12.74 -0.61 -3.62
N SER A 22 12.49 -0.74 -2.32
CA SER A 22 13.10 0.10 -1.27
C SER A 22 14.14 -0.64 -0.44
N GLY A 23 14.26 -1.96 -0.59
CA GLY A 23 15.20 -2.77 0.19
C GLY A 23 14.78 -3.00 1.64
N PHE A 24 13.49 -2.80 1.96
CA PHE A 24 13.00 -3.05 3.32
C PHE A 24 13.10 -4.53 3.69
N ALA A 25 13.43 -4.78 4.96
CA ALA A 25 13.49 -6.14 5.47
C ALA A 25 12.11 -6.81 5.36
N PRO A 26 12.03 -8.10 4.96
CA PRO A 26 10.75 -8.82 4.90
C PRO A 26 9.97 -8.79 6.21
N THR A 27 10.64 -8.78 7.37
CA THR A 27 10.02 -8.69 8.70
C THR A 27 9.32 -7.36 8.97
N GLN A 28 9.82 -6.27 8.37
CA GLN A 28 9.24 -4.94 8.45
C GLN A 28 7.94 -4.83 7.62
N ILE A 29 7.81 -5.65 6.58
CA ILE A 29 6.68 -5.65 5.66
C ILE A 29 5.63 -6.70 6.04
N HIS A 30 6.06 -7.92 6.38
CA HIS A 30 5.22 -9.06 6.70
C HIS A 30 4.89 -9.13 8.19
N ASN A 31 4.23 -8.12 8.72
CA ASN A 31 3.73 -8.11 10.09
C ASN A 31 2.30 -7.57 10.15
N THR A 32 1.61 -7.87 11.24
CA THR A 32 0.20 -7.52 11.45
C THR A 32 -0.03 -6.01 11.57
N ASN A 33 0.99 -5.23 11.96
CA ASN A 33 0.87 -3.76 12.06
C ASN A 33 0.89 -3.08 10.69
N ASN A 34 1.37 -3.79 9.66
CA ASN A 34 1.40 -3.35 8.27
C ASN A 34 0.24 -3.95 7.44
N LEU A 35 -0.78 -4.51 8.08
CA LEU A 35 -1.88 -5.19 7.40
C LEU A 35 -3.25 -4.70 7.85
N ILE A 36 -4.15 -4.61 6.88
CA ILE A 36 -5.56 -4.27 7.12
C ILE A 36 -6.44 -5.09 6.18
N ALA A 37 -7.60 -5.53 6.66
CA ALA A 37 -8.59 -6.19 5.82
C ALA A 37 -9.34 -5.15 5.00
N VAL A 38 -9.41 -5.35 3.68
CA VAL A 38 -10.06 -4.42 2.75
C VAL A 38 -10.96 -5.20 1.82
N ASP A 39 -12.16 -4.69 1.55
CA ASP A 39 -13.05 -5.21 0.50
C ASP A 39 -12.27 -5.41 -0.82
N LYS A 40 -12.49 -6.54 -1.49
CA LYS A 40 -11.74 -6.90 -2.71
C LYS A 40 -11.86 -5.86 -3.82
N ALA A 41 -13.03 -5.24 -4.01
CA ALA A 41 -13.21 -4.23 -5.04
C ALA A 41 -12.41 -2.96 -4.70
N THR A 42 -12.43 -2.55 -3.43
CA THR A 42 -11.64 -1.41 -2.93
C THR A 42 -10.14 -1.70 -3.00
N HIS A 43 -9.72 -2.91 -2.63
CA HIS A 43 -8.33 -3.37 -2.76
C HIS A 43 -7.83 -3.29 -4.21
N ALA A 44 -8.67 -3.68 -5.19
CA ALA A 44 -8.35 -3.58 -6.60
C ALA A 44 -8.18 -2.12 -7.06
N LYS A 45 -9.05 -1.20 -6.59
CA LYS A 45 -8.93 0.23 -6.89
C LYS A 45 -7.64 0.84 -6.32
N ILE A 46 -7.30 0.51 -5.07
CA ILE A 46 -6.04 0.95 -4.44
C ILE A 46 -4.85 0.40 -5.24
N SER A 47 -4.87 -0.88 -5.60
CA SER A 47 -3.82 -1.49 -6.44
C SER A 47 -3.66 -0.78 -7.78
N GLY A 48 -4.77 -0.33 -8.38
CA GLY A 48 -4.78 0.50 -9.59
C GLY A 48 -4.13 1.87 -9.35
N TYR A 49 -4.50 2.57 -8.28
CA TYR A 49 -3.89 3.84 -7.89
C TYR A 49 -2.37 3.74 -7.75
N TYR A 50 -1.86 2.70 -7.08
CA TYR A 50 -0.42 2.50 -6.92
C TYR A 50 0.33 2.22 -8.24
N ASN A 51 -0.39 1.73 -9.26
CA ASN A 51 0.15 1.42 -10.59
C ASN A 51 -0.01 2.58 -11.61
N THR A 52 -0.72 3.65 -11.24
CA THR A 52 -0.92 4.84 -12.09
C THR A 52 0.33 5.71 -12.13
N SER A 53 0.72 6.13 -13.33
CA SER A 53 1.90 6.97 -13.60
C SER A 53 1.57 8.34 -14.19
N THR A 54 0.30 8.75 -14.18
CA THR A 54 -0.15 10.03 -14.75
C THR A 54 -0.18 11.17 -13.73
N PHE A 55 0.14 10.89 -12.47
CA PHE A 55 0.16 11.90 -11.42
C PHE A 55 1.40 12.79 -11.51
N GLN A 56 1.20 14.12 -11.47
CA GLN A 56 2.32 15.06 -11.54
C GLN A 56 3.20 15.01 -10.29
N PHE A 57 2.62 14.76 -9.10
CA PHE A 57 3.37 14.71 -7.84
C PHE A 57 4.40 13.56 -7.80
N THR A 58 4.23 12.55 -8.65
CA THR A 58 5.16 11.41 -8.76
C THR A 58 6.22 11.61 -9.85
N ASN A 59 6.32 12.81 -10.46
CA ASN A 59 7.13 13.04 -11.67
C ASN A 59 6.82 12.03 -12.78
N CYS A 60 5.53 11.69 -12.95
CA CYS A 60 5.04 10.70 -13.91
C CYS A 60 5.57 9.27 -13.70
N LEU A 61 6.13 8.95 -12.52
CA LEU A 61 6.40 7.57 -12.11
C LEU A 61 5.11 6.92 -11.59
N LYS A 62 5.05 5.58 -11.60
CA LYS A 62 4.01 4.89 -10.82
C LYS A 62 4.14 5.30 -9.36
N VAL A 63 3.03 5.48 -8.65
CA VAL A 63 3.07 5.86 -7.22
C VAL A 63 3.99 4.94 -6.42
N ARG A 64 3.94 3.61 -6.65
CA ARG A 64 4.84 2.66 -5.96
C ARG A 64 6.32 2.80 -6.30
N ASP A 65 6.63 3.32 -7.48
CA ASP A 65 8.00 3.57 -7.93
C ASP A 65 8.50 4.90 -7.37
N TRP A 66 7.63 5.91 -7.29
CA TRP A 66 7.93 7.18 -6.62
C TRP A 66 8.14 7.03 -5.11
N LEU A 67 7.44 6.10 -4.47
CA LEU A 67 7.68 5.75 -3.06
C LEU A 67 9.03 5.05 -2.85
N ALA A 68 9.59 4.41 -3.88
CA ALA A 68 10.84 3.69 -3.75
C ALA A 68 11.98 4.64 -3.36
N GLY A 69 12.68 4.32 -2.26
CA GLY A 69 13.75 5.15 -1.70
C GLY A 69 13.29 6.15 -0.63
N GLN A 70 11.99 6.31 -0.41
CA GLN A 70 11.46 7.01 0.76
C GLN A 70 11.49 6.11 2.00
N SER A 71 11.51 6.70 3.20
CA SER A 71 11.52 5.93 4.45
C SER A 71 10.24 5.10 4.62
N PHE A 72 10.31 4.05 5.44
CA PHE A 72 9.14 3.22 5.71
C PHE A 72 8.00 4.04 6.32
N GLU A 73 8.31 4.94 7.25
CA GLU A 73 7.35 5.82 7.91
C GLU A 73 6.64 6.70 6.88
N ALA A 74 7.37 7.29 5.93
CA ALA A 74 6.77 8.08 4.86
C ALA A 74 5.83 7.24 3.98
N GLN A 75 6.21 6.01 3.64
CA GLN A 75 5.36 5.10 2.87
C GLN A 75 4.14 4.64 3.67
N TYR A 76 4.30 4.44 4.98
CA TYR A 76 3.22 4.04 5.88
C TYR A 76 2.18 5.16 6.01
N GLU A 77 2.61 6.39 6.27
CA GLU A 77 1.72 7.56 6.32
C GLU A 77 1.01 7.79 4.98
N PHE A 78 1.73 7.62 3.87
CA PHE A 78 1.12 7.67 2.55
C PHE A 78 0.06 6.57 2.36
N GLY A 79 0.35 5.34 2.78
CA GLY A 79 -0.60 4.22 2.75
C GLY A 79 -1.85 4.49 3.58
N LEU A 80 -1.70 5.01 4.80
CA LEU A 80 -2.82 5.43 5.65
C LEU A 80 -3.66 6.53 4.98
N LYS A 81 -3.02 7.51 4.34
CA LYS A 81 -3.73 8.55 3.58
C LYS A 81 -4.54 7.93 2.43
N VAL A 82 -3.96 7.03 1.65
CA VAL A 82 -4.66 6.35 0.55
C VAL A 82 -5.83 5.54 1.09
N LEU A 83 -5.67 4.83 2.20
CA LEU A 83 -6.77 4.11 2.85
C LEU A 83 -7.92 5.04 3.26
N ARG A 84 -7.63 6.24 3.79
CA ARG A 84 -8.64 7.28 4.06
C ARG A 84 -9.31 7.78 2.79
N ASP A 85 -8.53 8.09 1.75
CA ASP A 85 -9.06 8.59 0.47
C ASP A 85 -10.01 7.58 -0.21
N PHE A 86 -9.77 6.28 -0.01
CA PHE A 86 -10.62 5.20 -0.49
C PHE A 86 -11.71 4.75 0.51
N GLY A 87 -11.84 5.44 1.64
CA GLY A 87 -12.90 5.19 2.63
C GLY A 87 -12.75 3.89 3.44
N VAL A 88 -11.53 3.34 3.54
CA VAL A 88 -11.24 2.13 4.33
C VAL A 88 -11.14 2.46 5.82
N ILE A 89 -10.55 3.60 6.16
CA ILE A 89 -10.38 4.09 7.54
C ILE A 89 -10.83 5.55 7.63
N ILE A 90 -11.24 5.98 8.83
CA ILE A 90 -11.74 7.34 9.13
C ILE A 90 -10.62 8.17 9.77
#